data_AF-A0A2V9GSE8-F1
#
_entry.id   AF-A0A2V9GSE8-F1
#
_cell.length_a   1.000
_cell.length_b   1.000
_cell.length_c   1.000
_cell.angle_alpha   90.00
_cell.angle_beta   90.00
_cell.angle_gamma   90.00
#
_symmetry.space_group_name_H-M   'P 1'
#
loop_
_entity.id
_entity.type
_entity.pdbx_description
1 polymer ?
#
loop_
_entity_poly.entity_id
_entity_poly.type
_entity_poly.pdbx_seq_one_letter_code
_entity_poly.pdbx_strand_id
1 'polypeptide(L)'
;MCSCATRVIRFLRYAVAVLLIALAGQCGIVRGQQKTAPAEEKPKIRAITAFINLDRAQYQEQVADALKMLKRGQTILESRGYQVQTIRIATQPFPEYTQGLTAEQTVAFFKDYDALATREKFAASIGPAMLNAGDSDSQAKLLAEILSNTKTLNASVVVAGEDGVRWGAVGAAARVMKKLEETEHSQGNFRFAAIAMVPPLTPFFPAAYHTGFGHQFAIALESANVVMATLKDAPDLATAKQRLTDRLATSAFDIERNAGRIDQDTGWTYMGIDLSPAPSPPENASIGAAIENLTTQPVGMSGTLTAAATITAAVKDVKVKQTGYSGLMLPILEDRRLAQRWSEGHISIDALLSYSAVCGTGLDTVPLPGDITAEQLSLIIGDMASLAFKWHKPLSARLLPVLGKGWGEMTEFDNPFLVNAKLQPFDSK
;
A
#
# COMPACT_ATOMS: atom_id res chain seq x y z
N MET A 1 95.60 12.05 29.34
CA MET A 1 94.72 10.87 29.36
C MET A 1 93.36 11.29 29.90
N CYS A 2 92.30 11.12 29.09
CA CYS A 2 90.84 11.21 29.36
C CYS A 2 90.12 12.05 28.30
N SER A 3 90.17 11.59 27.05
CA SER A 3 89.28 12.07 25.97
C SER A 3 88.84 10.88 25.11
N CYS A 4 88.23 9.87 25.75
CA CYS A 4 87.71 8.69 25.05
C CYS A 4 86.28 8.28 25.46
N ALA A 5 85.72 8.82 26.56
CA ALA A 5 84.44 8.36 27.08
C ALA A 5 83.19 9.07 26.50
N THR A 6 83.33 10.22 25.83
CA THR A 6 82.16 11.03 25.41
C THR A 6 81.70 10.77 23.97
N ARG A 7 82.47 10.01 23.17
CA ARG A 7 82.08 9.65 21.78
C ARG A 7 81.26 8.37 21.67
N VAL A 8 81.36 7.45 22.63
CA VAL A 8 80.65 6.15 22.60
C VAL A 8 79.16 6.29 22.95
N ILE A 9 78.80 7.26 23.79
CA ILE A 9 77.40 7.49 24.21
C ILE A 9 76.56 8.19 23.12
N ARG A 10 77.19 8.97 22.23
CA ARG A 10 76.49 9.59 21.07
C ARG A 10 76.21 8.61 19.94
N PHE A 11 77.08 7.62 19.71
CA PHE A 11 76.84 6.59 18.69
C PHE A 11 75.71 5.61 19.09
N LEU A 12 75.59 5.29 20.38
CA LEU A 12 74.53 4.41 20.87
C LEU A 12 73.13 5.04 20.81
N ARG A 13 73.03 6.38 20.95
CA ARG A 13 71.76 7.11 20.80
C ARG A 13 71.31 7.24 19.34
N TYR A 14 72.24 7.32 18.39
CA TYR A 14 71.91 7.31 16.96
C TYR A 14 71.54 5.91 16.44
N ALA A 15 72.18 4.85 16.95
CA ALA A 15 71.84 3.47 16.58
C ALA A 15 70.43 3.07 17.06
N VAL A 16 70.00 3.51 18.26
CA VAL A 16 68.65 3.26 18.77
C VAL A 16 67.59 4.11 18.04
N ALA A 17 67.93 5.33 17.63
CA ALA A 17 67.02 6.17 16.84
C ALA A 17 66.82 5.64 15.41
N VAL A 18 67.85 5.07 14.77
CA VAL A 18 67.73 4.48 13.42
C VAL A 18 67.01 3.12 13.46
N LEU A 19 67.14 2.34 14.54
CA LEU A 19 66.39 1.08 14.69
C LEU A 19 64.90 1.32 14.98
N LEU A 20 64.53 2.40 15.67
CA LEU A 20 63.13 2.79 15.89
C LEU A 20 62.47 3.40 14.65
N ILE A 21 63.24 4.00 13.74
CA ILE A 21 62.72 4.52 12.46
C ILE A 21 62.60 3.39 11.41
N ALA A 22 63.44 2.35 11.48
CA ALA A 22 63.33 1.18 10.60
C ALA A 22 62.17 0.21 10.95
N LEU A 23 61.66 0.26 12.19
CA LEU A 23 60.44 -0.47 12.61
C LEU A 23 59.14 0.33 12.43
N ALA A 24 59.22 1.61 12.10
CA ALA A 24 58.06 2.45 11.78
C ALA A 24 57.66 2.43 10.29
N GLY A 25 58.43 1.75 9.43
CA GLY A 25 58.21 1.65 7.98
C GLY A 25 57.35 0.48 7.50
N GLN A 26 56.77 -0.32 8.40
CA GLN A 26 55.88 -1.44 8.06
C GLN A 26 54.54 -1.41 8.81
N CYS A 27 54.10 -0.22 9.24
CA CYS A 27 52.68 -0.04 9.56
C CYS A 27 51.95 0.17 8.24
N GLY A 28 51.60 -0.95 7.58
CA GLY A 28 50.69 -0.92 6.45
C GLY A 28 49.47 -0.09 6.85
N ILE A 29 49.19 0.96 6.08
CA ILE A 29 47.89 1.62 6.12
C ILE A 29 46.92 0.54 5.67
N VAL A 30 46.40 -0.23 6.62
CA VAL A 30 45.13 -0.92 6.46
C VAL A 30 44.15 0.22 6.31
N ARG A 31 43.94 0.66 5.06
CA ARG A 31 42.69 1.28 4.65
C ARG A 31 41.66 0.24 5.06
N GLY A 32 41.14 0.37 6.27
CA GLY A 32 39.85 -0.18 6.59
C GLY A 32 38.98 0.31 5.45
N GLN A 33 38.58 -0.60 4.57
CA GLN A 33 37.37 -0.38 3.82
C GLN A 33 36.36 -0.11 4.92
N GLN A 34 36.05 1.17 5.16
CA GLN A 34 34.72 1.54 5.58
C GLN A 34 33.87 0.81 4.54
N LYS A 35 33.32 -0.34 4.95
CA LYS A 35 32.09 -0.83 4.36
C LYS A 35 31.21 0.39 4.44
N THR A 36 31.08 1.11 3.33
CA THR A 36 29.98 2.02 3.12
C THR A 36 28.79 1.23 3.60
N ALA A 37 28.13 1.72 4.66
CA ALA A 37 26.89 1.12 5.10
C ALA A 37 26.08 0.87 3.83
N PRO A 38 25.55 -0.35 3.61
CA PRO A 38 24.80 -0.64 2.40
C PRO A 38 23.81 0.51 2.21
N ALA A 39 23.82 1.12 1.01
CA ALA A 39 23.00 2.28 0.73
C ALA A 39 21.57 1.97 1.20
N GLU A 40 21.03 2.80 2.09
CA GLU A 40 19.71 2.54 2.66
C GLU A 40 18.72 2.34 1.52
N GLU A 41 18.06 1.19 1.52
CA GLU A 41 17.11 0.85 0.47
C GLU A 41 15.95 1.86 0.51
N LYS A 42 15.74 2.53 -0.62
CA LYS A 42 14.63 3.48 -0.81
C LYS A 42 13.29 2.72 -0.78
N PRO A 43 12.18 3.37 -0.38
CA PRO A 43 10.86 2.81 -0.59
C PRO A 43 10.59 2.69 -2.10
N LYS A 44 9.73 1.75 -2.49
CA LYS A 44 9.25 1.67 -3.86
C LYS A 44 8.09 2.63 -4.06
N ILE A 45 7.88 3.04 -5.31
CA ILE A 45 6.66 3.73 -5.71
C ILE A 45 5.65 2.66 -6.09
N ARG A 46 4.68 2.41 -5.20
CA ARG A 46 3.58 1.47 -5.44
C ARG A 46 2.81 1.85 -6.69
N ALA A 47 2.52 3.14 -6.83
CA ALA A 47 1.73 3.66 -7.94
C ALA A 47 2.07 5.11 -8.26
N ILE A 48 2.00 5.44 -9.55
CA ILE A 48 1.65 6.79 -10.02
C ILE A 48 0.25 6.66 -10.62
N THR A 49 -0.73 7.35 -10.05
CA THR A 49 -2.14 7.24 -10.45
C THR A 49 -2.61 8.54 -11.07
N ALA A 50 -3.02 8.48 -12.34
CA ALA A 50 -3.68 9.57 -13.04
C ALA A 50 -5.19 9.49 -12.84
N PHE A 51 -5.84 10.64 -12.67
CA PHE A 51 -7.28 10.78 -12.51
C PHE A 51 -7.85 11.47 -13.75
N ILE A 52 -8.74 10.79 -14.48
CA ILE A 52 -9.30 11.26 -15.76
C ILE A 52 -10.81 11.21 -15.79
N ASN A 53 -11.44 12.26 -16.34
CA ASN A 53 -12.83 12.19 -16.73
C ASN A 53 -12.95 11.41 -18.04
N LEU A 54 -13.35 10.14 -17.94
CA LEU A 54 -13.51 9.29 -19.09
C LEU A 54 -14.78 9.67 -19.87
N ASP A 55 -14.62 9.98 -21.15
CA ASP A 55 -15.71 10.15 -22.13
C ASP A 55 -15.71 8.96 -23.09
N ARG A 56 -16.86 8.30 -23.28
CA ARG A 56 -16.94 7.06 -24.08
C ARG A 56 -16.52 7.24 -25.54
N ALA A 57 -16.68 8.43 -26.12
CA ALA A 57 -16.30 8.68 -27.50
C ALA A 57 -14.80 9.03 -27.64
N GLN A 58 -14.17 9.53 -26.57
CA GLN A 58 -12.80 10.05 -26.59
C GLN A 58 -11.82 9.32 -25.66
N TYR A 59 -12.25 8.25 -24.98
CA TYR A 59 -11.47 7.62 -23.90
C TYR A 59 -10.08 7.16 -24.32
N GLN A 60 -9.89 6.77 -25.60
CA GLN A 60 -8.59 6.34 -26.10
C GLN A 60 -7.58 7.50 -26.12
N GLU A 61 -8.00 8.69 -26.54
CA GLU A 61 -7.16 9.90 -26.54
C GLU A 61 -6.85 10.35 -25.10
N GLN A 62 -7.86 10.31 -24.22
CA GLN A 62 -7.71 10.66 -22.81
C GLN A 62 -6.74 9.71 -22.09
N VAL A 63 -6.83 8.40 -22.37
CA VAL A 63 -5.88 7.40 -21.86
C VAL A 63 -4.48 7.66 -22.42
N ALA A 64 -4.35 7.96 -23.72
CA ALA A 64 -3.04 8.23 -24.33
C ALA A 64 -2.35 9.45 -23.70
N ASP A 65 -3.09 10.52 -23.42
CA ASP A 65 -2.57 11.70 -22.73
C ASP A 65 -2.13 11.38 -21.29
N ALA A 66 -2.97 10.68 -20.53
CA ALA A 66 -2.62 10.23 -19.18
C ALA A 66 -1.35 9.36 -19.16
N LEU A 67 -1.22 8.43 -20.11
CA LEU A 67 -0.06 7.57 -20.23
C LEU A 67 1.23 8.34 -20.56
N LYS A 68 1.13 9.43 -21.32
CA LYS A 68 2.28 10.30 -21.61
C LYS A 68 2.82 10.92 -20.32
N MET A 69 1.94 11.45 -19.46
CA MET A 69 2.33 11.97 -18.15
C MET A 69 2.87 10.85 -17.25
N LEU A 70 2.16 9.73 -17.13
CA LEU A 70 2.54 8.61 -16.27
C LEU A 70 3.92 8.04 -16.61
N LYS A 71 4.20 7.80 -17.90
CA LYS A 71 5.51 7.29 -18.37
C LYS A 71 6.64 8.29 -18.13
N ARG A 72 6.36 9.60 -18.26
CA ARG A 72 7.32 10.66 -17.90
C ARG A 72 7.59 10.66 -16.40
N GLY A 73 6.54 10.58 -15.58
CA GLY A 73 6.68 10.52 -14.12
C GLY A 73 7.46 9.30 -13.66
N GLN A 74 7.17 8.14 -14.25
CA GLN A 74 7.94 6.92 -14.02
C GLN A 74 9.43 7.12 -14.32
N THR A 75 9.75 7.62 -15.53
CA THR A 75 11.14 7.88 -15.95
C THR A 75 11.86 8.83 -15.00
N ILE A 76 11.19 9.91 -14.57
CA ILE A 76 11.77 10.90 -13.66
C ILE A 76 12.09 10.26 -12.30
N LEU A 77 11.17 9.50 -11.70
CA LEU A 77 11.39 8.87 -10.40
C LEU A 77 12.42 7.73 -10.48
N GLU A 78 12.42 6.94 -11.56
CA GLU A 78 13.42 5.90 -11.79
C GLU A 78 14.83 6.48 -11.96
N SER A 79 14.97 7.64 -12.63
CA SER A 79 16.26 8.35 -12.70
C SER A 79 16.79 8.84 -11.34
N ARG A 80 15.93 8.90 -10.32
CA ARG A 80 16.28 9.21 -8.93
C ARG A 80 16.55 7.96 -8.08
N GLY A 81 16.52 6.78 -8.69
CA GLY A 81 16.79 5.50 -8.04
C GLY A 81 15.60 4.91 -7.28
N TYR A 82 14.37 5.36 -7.55
CA TYR A 82 13.17 4.67 -7.08
C TYR A 82 12.76 3.57 -8.06
N GLN A 83 12.22 2.46 -7.55
CA GLN A 83 11.54 1.49 -8.39
C GLN A 83 10.05 1.84 -8.47
N VAL A 84 9.52 2.05 -9.67
CA VAL A 84 8.08 2.24 -9.88
C VAL A 84 7.46 0.90 -10.24
N GLN A 85 6.50 0.43 -9.44
CA GLN A 85 5.86 -0.86 -9.65
C GLN A 85 4.75 -0.79 -10.70
N THR A 86 3.86 0.21 -10.58
CA THR A 86 2.70 0.32 -11.47
C THR A 86 2.40 1.77 -11.83
N ILE A 87 1.95 1.98 -13.06
CA ILE A 87 1.26 3.20 -13.49
C ILE A 87 -0.23 2.88 -13.59
N ARG A 88 -1.07 3.82 -13.15
CA ARG A 88 -2.50 3.57 -12.95
C ARG A 88 -3.35 4.70 -13.48
N ILE A 89 -4.56 4.37 -13.91
CA ILE A 89 -5.61 5.33 -14.27
C ILE A 89 -6.84 5.04 -13.41
N ALA A 90 -7.38 6.08 -12.78
CA ALA A 90 -8.66 6.03 -12.06
C ALA A 90 -9.62 7.05 -12.67
N THR A 91 -10.88 6.67 -12.82
CA THR A 91 -11.91 7.53 -13.43
C THR A 91 -12.83 8.14 -12.38
N GLN A 92 -13.75 8.99 -12.85
CA GLN A 92 -14.97 9.33 -12.11
C GLN A 92 -15.86 8.08 -11.90
N PRO A 93 -16.88 8.11 -11.03
CA PRO A 93 -17.80 6.99 -10.85
C PRO A 93 -18.38 6.51 -12.18
N PHE A 94 -18.23 5.23 -12.50
CA PHE A 94 -18.68 4.71 -13.79
C PHE A 94 -20.14 4.98 -14.16
N PRO A 95 -21.11 5.02 -13.23
CA PRO A 95 -22.48 5.34 -13.58
C PRO A 95 -22.64 6.72 -14.23
N GLU A 96 -21.70 7.65 -14.06
CA GLU A 96 -21.75 8.99 -14.65
C GLU A 96 -21.49 8.98 -16.15
N TYR A 97 -20.57 8.15 -16.64
CA TYR A 97 -20.22 8.11 -18.07
C TYR A 97 -20.85 6.94 -18.82
N THR A 98 -21.55 6.03 -18.14
CA THR A 98 -22.32 4.94 -18.77
C THR A 98 -23.81 5.21 -18.87
N GLN A 99 -24.26 6.43 -18.57
CA GLN A 99 -25.68 6.81 -18.66
C GLN A 99 -26.24 6.55 -20.06
N GLY A 100 -27.47 6.02 -20.10
CA GLY A 100 -28.18 5.70 -21.34
C GLY A 100 -27.74 4.40 -22.03
N LEU A 101 -26.76 3.67 -21.49
CA LEU A 101 -26.44 2.32 -21.97
C LEU A 101 -27.29 1.25 -21.28
N THR A 102 -27.54 0.14 -21.98
CA THR A 102 -27.99 -1.10 -21.33
C THR A 102 -26.86 -1.73 -20.53
N ALA A 103 -27.19 -2.71 -19.68
CA ALA A 103 -26.19 -3.47 -18.94
C ALA A 103 -25.20 -4.17 -19.89
N GLU A 104 -25.70 -4.78 -20.96
CA GLU A 104 -24.89 -5.49 -21.96
C GLU A 104 -23.93 -4.55 -22.68
N GLN A 105 -24.41 -3.38 -23.09
CA GLN A 105 -23.58 -2.36 -23.73
C GLN A 105 -22.51 -1.82 -22.77
N THR A 106 -22.86 -1.65 -21.49
CA THR A 106 -21.91 -1.20 -20.46
C THR A 106 -20.82 -2.23 -20.23
N VAL A 107 -21.17 -3.51 -20.09
CA VAL A 107 -20.20 -4.60 -19.95
C VAL A 107 -19.31 -4.71 -21.20
N ALA A 108 -19.88 -4.58 -22.39
CA ALA A 108 -19.09 -4.58 -23.64
C ALA A 108 -18.07 -3.44 -23.67
N PHE A 109 -18.49 -2.22 -23.32
CA PHE A 109 -17.59 -1.08 -23.22
C PHE A 109 -16.42 -1.34 -22.23
N PHE A 110 -16.70 -1.90 -21.06
CA PHE A 110 -15.65 -2.19 -20.09
C PHE A 110 -14.73 -3.34 -20.49
N LYS A 111 -15.19 -4.31 -21.30
CA LYS A 111 -14.29 -5.30 -21.92
C LYS A 111 -13.30 -4.63 -22.86
N ASP A 112 -13.73 -3.66 -23.65
CA ASP A 112 -12.85 -2.92 -24.55
C ASP A 112 -11.86 -2.04 -23.77
N TYR A 113 -12.31 -1.42 -22.67
CA TYR A 113 -11.44 -0.65 -21.79
C TYR A 113 -10.41 -1.53 -21.04
N ASP A 114 -10.82 -2.69 -20.55
CA ASP A 114 -9.93 -3.69 -19.91
C ASP A 114 -8.88 -4.23 -20.90
N ALA A 115 -9.27 -4.46 -22.16
CA ALA A 115 -8.37 -4.84 -23.24
C ALA A 115 -7.37 -3.72 -23.59
N LEU A 116 -7.81 -2.46 -23.59
CA LEU A 116 -6.94 -1.30 -23.74
C LEU A 116 -5.94 -1.21 -22.58
N ALA A 117 -6.39 -1.36 -21.34
CA ALA A 117 -5.54 -1.35 -20.15
C ALA A 117 -4.45 -2.42 -20.20
N THR A 118 -4.82 -3.63 -20.61
CA THR A 118 -3.88 -4.74 -20.82
C THR A 118 -2.87 -4.43 -21.92
N ARG A 119 -3.32 -3.94 -23.08
CA ARG A 119 -2.46 -3.63 -24.23
C ARG A 119 -1.45 -2.53 -23.91
N GLU A 120 -1.91 -1.47 -23.25
CA GLU A 120 -1.09 -0.29 -22.92
C GLU A 120 -0.34 -0.42 -21.58
N LYS A 121 -0.56 -1.54 -20.87
CA LYS A 121 0.13 -1.92 -19.61
C LYS A 121 -0.06 -0.91 -18.48
N PHE A 122 -1.29 -0.50 -18.23
CA PHE A 122 -1.67 0.24 -17.02
C PHE A 122 -2.74 -0.51 -16.24
N ALA A 123 -2.80 -0.27 -14.92
CA ALA A 123 -3.90 -0.77 -14.10
C ALA A 123 -5.02 0.26 -14.02
N ALA A 124 -6.28 -0.20 -14.07
CA ALA A 124 -7.44 0.67 -14.13
C ALA A 124 -8.38 0.52 -12.92
N SER A 125 -8.88 1.64 -12.42
CA SER A 125 -10.04 1.72 -11.53
C SER A 125 -11.15 2.53 -12.20
N ILE A 126 -12.37 2.00 -12.20
CA ILE A 126 -13.54 2.62 -12.87
C ILE A 126 -14.39 3.47 -11.91
N GLY A 127 -13.86 3.76 -10.72
CA GLY A 127 -14.57 4.50 -9.69
C GLY A 127 -15.69 3.69 -9.02
N PRO A 128 -16.40 4.31 -8.05
CA PRO A 128 -17.41 3.60 -7.28
C PRO A 128 -18.70 3.40 -8.07
N ALA A 129 -19.38 2.28 -7.81
CA ALA A 129 -20.73 2.04 -8.33
C ALA A 129 -21.80 2.88 -7.63
N MET A 130 -21.59 3.17 -6.34
CA MET A 130 -22.49 3.97 -5.52
C MET A 130 -21.62 4.97 -4.76
N LEU A 131 -21.79 6.26 -5.05
CA LEU A 131 -21.04 7.38 -4.47
C LEU A 131 -21.87 8.15 -3.46
N ASN A 132 -23.20 8.19 -3.59
CA ASN A 132 -24.11 9.02 -2.80
C ASN A 132 -25.12 8.17 -2.02
N ALA A 133 -25.71 8.74 -0.96
CA ALA A 133 -26.90 8.16 -0.36
C ALA A 133 -28.06 8.16 -1.37
N GLY A 134 -28.75 7.02 -1.48
CA GLY A 134 -29.89 6.85 -2.39
C GLY A 134 -29.53 6.34 -3.78
N ASP A 135 -28.24 6.15 -4.09
CA ASP A 135 -27.82 5.47 -5.31
C ASP A 135 -28.46 4.07 -5.41
N SER A 136 -28.71 3.61 -6.64
CA SER A 136 -29.49 2.39 -6.87
C SER A 136 -28.66 1.12 -6.67
N ASP A 137 -29.24 0.11 -6.02
CA ASP A 137 -28.67 -1.25 -5.94
C ASP A 137 -28.38 -1.87 -7.33
N SER A 138 -29.08 -1.41 -8.37
CA SER A 138 -28.80 -1.83 -9.76
C SER A 138 -27.40 -1.45 -10.23
N GLN A 139 -26.81 -0.36 -9.73
CA GLN A 139 -25.44 0.04 -10.06
C GLN A 139 -24.42 -0.93 -9.47
N ALA A 140 -24.62 -1.39 -8.23
CA ALA A 140 -23.76 -2.39 -7.61
C ALA A 140 -23.87 -3.76 -8.32
N LYS A 141 -25.08 -4.15 -8.73
CA LYS A 141 -25.28 -5.36 -9.55
C LYS A 141 -24.54 -5.27 -10.88
N LEU A 142 -24.67 -4.14 -11.58
CA LEU A 142 -23.94 -3.89 -12.83
C LEU A 142 -22.42 -3.91 -12.60
N LEU A 143 -21.94 -3.39 -11.47
CA LEU A 143 -20.52 -3.47 -11.12
C LEU A 143 -20.04 -4.92 -11.00
N ALA A 144 -20.80 -5.77 -10.31
CA ALA A 144 -20.45 -7.18 -10.18
C ALA A 144 -20.38 -7.86 -11.56
N GLU A 145 -21.33 -7.56 -12.45
CA GLU A 145 -21.30 -8.07 -13.84
C GLU A 145 -20.07 -7.58 -14.61
N ILE A 146 -19.70 -6.30 -14.50
CA ILE A 146 -18.48 -5.75 -15.13
C ILE A 146 -17.23 -6.47 -14.63
N LEU A 147 -17.06 -6.60 -13.31
CA LEU A 147 -15.88 -7.20 -12.71
C LEU A 147 -15.78 -8.71 -13.00
N SER A 148 -16.89 -9.44 -13.02
CA SER A 148 -16.92 -10.86 -13.41
C SER A 148 -16.57 -11.09 -14.89
N ASN A 149 -16.76 -10.07 -15.74
CA ASN A 149 -16.55 -10.15 -17.18
C ASN A 149 -15.26 -9.47 -17.67
N THR A 150 -14.44 -8.94 -16.75
CA THR A 150 -13.16 -8.27 -17.03
C THR A 150 -12.08 -8.86 -16.16
N LYS A 151 -10.81 -8.70 -16.54
CA LYS A 151 -9.67 -9.34 -15.86
C LYS A 151 -8.91 -8.39 -14.93
N THR A 152 -8.79 -7.11 -15.28
CA THR A 152 -7.85 -6.20 -14.60
C THR A 152 -8.51 -5.00 -13.94
N LEU A 153 -9.76 -4.69 -14.30
CA LEU A 153 -10.47 -3.53 -13.75
C LEU A 153 -10.73 -3.67 -12.25
N ASN A 154 -10.59 -2.56 -11.55
CA ASN A 154 -10.86 -2.39 -10.11
C ASN A 154 -12.03 -1.42 -9.90
N ALA A 155 -12.75 -1.58 -8.80
CA ALA A 155 -13.82 -0.65 -8.44
C ALA A 155 -14.21 -0.75 -6.96
N SER A 156 -15.10 0.13 -6.53
CA SER A 156 -15.57 0.15 -5.15
C SER A 156 -17.05 0.48 -5.00
N VAL A 157 -17.55 0.42 -3.77
CA VAL A 157 -18.85 0.95 -3.34
C VAL A 157 -18.61 1.82 -2.11
N VAL A 158 -19.14 3.05 -2.09
CA VAL A 158 -19.00 3.95 -0.94
C VAL A 158 -20.09 3.64 0.10
N VAL A 159 -19.70 2.98 1.18
CA VAL A 159 -20.59 2.51 2.25
C VAL A 159 -20.75 3.49 3.41
N ALA A 160 -19.91 4.51 3.50
CA ALA A 160 -20.11 5.65 4.40
C ALA A 160 -19.43 6.91 3.85
N GLY A 161 -20.07 8.07 4.08
CA GLY A 161 -19.54 9.39 3.78
C GLY A 161 -19.84 10.36 4.93
N GLU A 162 -19.67 11.66 4.69
CA GLU A 162 -19.97 12.73 5.67
C GLU A 162 -21.44 12.71 6.13
N ASP A 163 -22.33 12.11 5.33
CA ASP A 163 -23.75 11.90 5.61
C ASP A 163 -24.07 10.69 6.48
N GLY A 164 -23.05 9.91 6.89
CA GLY A 164 -23.20 8.73 7.74
C GLY A 164 -23.00 7.41 7.01
N VAL A 165 -23.30 6.32 7.73
CA VAL A 165 -23.27 4.95 7.19
C VAL A 165 -24.46 4.72 6.28
N ARG A 166 -24.19 4.20 5.08
CA ARG A 166 -25.19 3.96 4.03
C ARG A 166 -25.55 2.48 3.98
N TRP A 167 -26.48 2.08 4.83
CA TRP A 167 -26.86 0.66 5.00
C TRP A 167 -27.30 -0.05 3.72
N GLY A 168 -27.96 0.68 2.79
CA GLY A 168 -28.28 0.14 1.47
C GLY A 168 -27.03 -0.23 0.66
N ALA A 169 -26.01 0.63 0.68
CA ALA A 169 -24.72 0.39 0.02
C ALA A 169 -23.90 -0.71 0.73
N VAL A 170 -23.99 -0.81 2.06
CA VAL A 170 -23.39 -1.91 2.84
C VAL A 170 -23.90 -3.27 2.33
N GLY A 171 -25.22 -3.43 2.26
CA GLY A 171 -25.83 -4.67 1.76
C GLY A 171 -25.52 -4.91 0.28
N ALA A 172 -25.46 -3.87 -0.54
CA ALA A 172 -25.10 -3.97 -1.94
C ALA A 172 -23.64 -4.45 -2.12
N ALA A 173 -22.70 -3.91 -1.36
CA ALA A 173 -21.30 -4.31 -1.39
C ALA A 173 -21.11 -5.78 -0.98
N ALA A 174 -21.84 -6.26 0.03
CA ALA A 174 -21.81 -7.66 0.42
C ALA A 174 -22.29 -8.59 -0.71
N ARG A 175 -23.37 -8.22 -1.42
CA ARG A 175 -23.86 -8.98 -2.58
C ARG A 175 -22.87 -8.96 -3.75
N VAL A 176 -22.17 -7.85 -3.97
CA VAL A 176 -21.07 -7.80 -4.95
C VAL A 176 -19.99 -8.81 -4.55
N MET A 177 -19.58 -8.86 -3.28
CA MET A 177 -18.56 -9.81 -2.84
C MET A 177 -18.96 -11.27 -3.04
N LYS A 178 -20.22 -11.61 -2.71
CA LYS A 178 -20.78 -12.95 -2.98
C LYS A 178 -20.85 -13.27 -4.47
N LYS A 179 -21.10 -12.29 -5.34
CA LYS A 179 -21.07 -12.54 -6.78
C LYS A 179 -19.64 -12.77 -7.29
N LEU A 180 -18.67 -12.03 -6.75
CA LEU A 180 -17.27 -12.10 -7.21
C LEU A 180 -16.52 -13.34 -6.69
N GLU A 181 -17.00 -14.02 -5.65
CA GLU A 181 -16.39 -15.29 -5.20
C GLU A 181 -16.57 -16.42 -6.23
N GLU A 182 -17.55 -16.31 -7.15
CA GLU A 182 -17.80 -17.25 -8.24
C GLU A 182 -16.74 -17.18 -9.35
N THR A 183 -15.89 -16.14 -9.34
CA THR A 183 -14.79 -16.01 -10.30
C THR A 183 -13.72 -17.06 -10.07
N GLU A 184 -12.86 -17.27 -11.07
CA GLU A 184 -11.75 -18.21 -11.00
C GLU A 184 -10.92 -18.02 -9.72
N HIS A 185 -10.69 -19.10 -8.97
CA HIS A 185 -10.02 -19.09 -7.65
C HIS A 185 -10.63 -18.13 -6.60
N SER A 186 -11.88 -17.70 -6.77
CA SER A 186 -12.57 -16.69 -5.94
C SER A 186 -11.83 -15.36 -5.80
N GLN A 187 -10.93 -15.04 -6.74
CA GLN A 187 -10.03 -13.91 -6.61
C GLN A 187 -10.59 -12.58 -7.15
N GLY A 188 -11.80 -12.58 -7.73
CA GLY A 188 -12.47 -11.37 -8.21
C GLY A 188 -12.62 -10.30 -7.13
N ASN A 189 -12.80 -10.72 -5.88
CA ASN A 189 -12.87 -9.83 -4.73
C ASN A 189 -11.58 -9.04 -4.47
N PHE A 190 -10.42 -9.48 -4.97
CA PHE A 190 -9.18 -8.70 -4.86
C PHE A 190 -9.27 -7.34 -5.59
N ARG A 191 -10.15 -7.25 -6.60
CA ARG A 191 -10.37 -6.06 -7.44
C ARG A 191 -11.54 -5.19 -6.95
N PHE A 192 -12.14 -5.53 -5.81
CA PHE A 192 -13.29 -4.83 -5.25
C PHE A 192 -13.07 -4.46 -3.77
N ALA A 193 -13.60 -3.31 -3.35
CA ALA A 193 -13.72 -3.00 -1.93
C ALA A 193 -14.98 -2.19 -1.61
N ALA A 194 -15.55 -2.44 -0.44
CA ALA A 194 -16.42 -1.47 0.22
C ALA A 194 -15.53 -0.39 0.85
N ILE A 195 -15.76 0.89 0.56
CA ILE A 195 -14.94 2.00 1.06
C ILE A 195 -15.77 2.96 1.90
N ALA A 196 -15.20 3.47 2.99
CA ALA A 196 -15.86 4.34 3.94
C ALA A 196 -14.97 5.55 4.23
N MET A 197 -15.50 6.77 4.08
CA MET A 197 -14.78 8.03 4.32
C MET A 197 -13.46 8.15 3.54
N VAL A 198 -13.30 7.42 2.42
CA VAL A 198 -12.10 7.50 1.57
C VAL A 198 -12.24 8.71 0.64
N PRO A 199 -11.35 9.71 0.73
CA PRO A 199 -11.46 10.90 -0.09
C PRO A 199 -11.20 10.58 -1.56
N PRO A 200 -11.80 11.34 -2.50
CA PRO A 200 -11.39 11.33 -3.90
C PRO A 200 -9.88 11.57 -4.04
N LEU A 201 -9.31 11.15 -5.17
CA LEU A 201 -7.88 11.30 -5.49
C LEU A 201 -6.94 10.44 -4.62
N THR A 202 -7.47 9.38 -4.01
CA THR A 202 -6.70 8.32 -3.37
C THR A 202 -5.98 7.48 -4.46
N PRO A 203 -4.65 7.29 -4.41
CA PRO A 203 -3.91 6.55 -5.43
C PRO A 203 -3.94 5.01 -5.28
N PHE A 204 -4.61 4.48 -4.25
CA PHE A 204 -4.67 3.05 -3.95
C PHE A 204 -5.90 2.36 -4.54
N PHE A 205 -5.67 1.21 -5.18
CA PHE A 205 -6.74 0.35 -5.67
C PHE A 205 -7.21 -0.62 -4.58
N PRO A 206 -8.49 -1.01 -4.60
CA PRO A 206 -9.52 -0.65 -5.58
C PRO A 206 -10.32 0.63 -5.23
N ALA A 207 -9.83 1.41 -4.26
CA ALA A 207 -10.50 2.60 -3.73
C ALA A 207 -10.24 3.90 -4.52
N ALA A 208 -9.46 3.87 -5.61
CA ALA A 208 -9.11 5.06 -6.36
C ALA A 208 -10.26 5.53 -7.26
N TYR A 209 -10.63 6.79 -7.13
CA TYR A 209 -11.60 7.49 -7.97
C TYR A 209 -11.37 9.00 -7.87
N HIS A 210 -12.07 9.79 -8.69
CA HIS A 210 -12.19 11.23 -8.47
C HIS A 210 -13.62 11.72 -8.74
N THR A 211 -13.93 12.95 -8.34
CA THR A 211 -15.24 13.59 -8.58
C THR A 211 -15.10 14.98 -9.22
N GLY A 212 -13.86 15.41 -9.51
CA GLY A 212 -13.56 16.70 -10.12
C GLY A 212 -13.34 16.63 -11.64
N PHE A 213 -12.65 17.63 -12.18
CA PHE A 213 -12.42 17.80 -13.62
C PHE A 213 -11.41 16.82 -14.24
N GLY A 214 -10.70 16.02 -13.44
CA GLY A 214 -9.62 15.15 -13.90
C GLY A 214 -8.34 15.94 -14.19
N HIS A 215 -7.44 15.37 -15.00
CA HIS A 215 -6.11 15.95 -15.31
C HIS A 215 -5.26 16.17 -14.06
N GLN A 216 -5.37 15.24 -13.12
CA GLN A 216 -4.74 15.23 -11.80
C GLN A 216 -3.97 13.94 -11.59
N PHE A 217 -2.96 13.94 -10.72
CA PHE A 217 -2.24 12.72 -10.36
C PHE A 217 -1.78 12.70 -8.90
N ALA A 218 -1.64 11.50 -8.36
CA ALA A 218 -1.09 11.24 -7.03
C ALA A 218 -0.11 10.07 -7.07
N ILE A 219 0.74 9.98 -6.04
CA ILE A 219 1.77 8.96 -5.92
C ILE A 219 1.51 8.15 -4.65
N ALA A 220 1.66 6.83 -4.70
CA ALA A 220 1.59 5.94 -3.54
C ALA A 220 2.95 5.30 -3.27
N LEU A 221 3.34 5.19 -2.00
CA LEU A 221 4.51 4.43 -1.58
C LEU A 221 4.19 2.97 -1.26
N GLU A 222 5.22 2.14 -1.40
CA GLU A 222 5.33 0.84 -0.78
C GLU A 222 6.60 0.85 0.08
N SER A 223 6.43 1.08 1.37
CA SER A 223 7.53 1.37 2.29
C SER A 223 7.65 0.37 3.44
N ALA A 224 7.11 -0.84 3.28
CA ALA A 224 7.28 -1.89 4.29
C ALA A 224 8.76 -2.23 4.55
N ASN A 225 9.62 -2.17 3.53
CA ASN A 225 11.07 -2.36 3.70
C ASN A 225 11.68 -1.27 4.59
N VAL A 226 11.21 -0.03 4.43
CA VAL A 226 11.61 1.10 5.25
C VAL A 226 11.17 0.89 6.70
N VAL A 227 9.90 0.53 6.92
CA VAL A 227 9.37 0.26 8.26
C VAL A 227 10.14 -0.87 8.95
N MET A 228 10.30 -2.01 8.28
CA MET A 228 10.97 -3.19 8.84
C MET A 228 12.42 -2.91 9.24
N ALA A 229 13.19 -2.26 8.37
CA ALA A 229 14.59 -1.94 8.66
C ALA A 229 14.72 -0.92 9.80
N THR A 230 13.82 0.06 9.89
CA THR A 230 13.88 1.09 10.93
C THR A 230 13.51 0.55 12.32
N LEU A 231 12.56 -0.39 12.38
CA LEU A 231 12.07 -0.93 13.66
C LEU A 231 12.95 -2.03 14.26
N LYS A 232 13.79 -2.69 13.46
CA LYS A 232 14.59 -3.86 13.88
C LYS A 232 15.46 -3.64 15.14
N ASP A 233 16.03 -2.45 15.28
CA ASP A 233 16.98 -2.10 16.35
C ASP A 233 16.56 -0.80 17.08
N ALA A 234 15.25 -0.54 17.15
CA ALA A 234 14.74 0.59 17.90
C ALA A 234 14.70 0.26 19.40
N PRO A 235 15.34 1.06 20.28
CA PRO A 235 15.39 0.78 21.72
C PRO A 235 14.05 1.01 22.42
N ASP A 236 13.18 1.85 21.86
CA ASP A 236 11.88 2.21 22.40
C ASP A 236 10.95 2.76 21.30
N LEU A 237 9.67 2.93 21.63
CA LEU A 237 8.63 3.40 20.70
C LEU A 237 8.85 4.85 20.22
N ALA A 238 9.39 5.73 21.07
CA ALA A 238 9.59 7.13 20.72
C ALA A 238 10.70 7.27 19.68
N THR A 239 11.81 6.54 19.90
CA THR A 239 12.94 6.44 18.99
C THR A 239 12.52 5.76 17.68
N ALA A 240 11.72 4.69 17.74
CA ALA A 240 11.15 4.04 16.56
C ALA A 240 10.34 5.01 15.71
N LYS A 241 9.42 5.75 16.32
CA LYS A 241 8.59 6.76 15.65
C LYS A 241 9.44 7.84 14.98
N GLN A 242 10.38 8.42 15.72
CA GLN A 242 11.21 9.51 15.22
C GLN A 242 12.06 9.07 14.03
N ARG A 243 12.78 7.94 14.17
CA ARG A 243 13.61 7.39 13.08
C ARG A 243 12.78 7.08 11.83
N LEU A 244 11.57 6.53 12.01
CA LEU A 244 10.70 6.22 10.88
C LEU A 244 10.20 7.50 10.19
N THR A 245 9.83 8.51 10.97
CA THR A 245 9.42 9.82 10.45
C THR A 245 10.52 10.42 9.59
N ASP A 246 11.75 10.49 10.10
CA ASP A 246 12.90 11.10 9.40
C ASP A 246 13.24 10.37 8.09
N ARG A 247 13.20 9.03 8.13
CA ARG A 247 13.53 8.21 6.96
C ARG A 247 12.45 8.28 5.87
N LEU A 248 11.17 8.28 6.26
CA LEU A 248 10.07 8.51 5.32
C LEU A 248 10.10 9.93 4.76
N ALA A 249 10.34 10.94 5.60
CA ALA A 249 10.41 12.34 5.19
C ALA A 249 11.47 12.58 4.12
N THR A 250 12.65 11.99 4.26
CA THR A 250 13.73 12.10 3.28
C THR A 250 13.29 11.67 1.87
N SER A 251 12.61 10.52 1.76
CA SER A 251 12.10 10.03 0.48
C SER A 251 10.90 10.85 0.00
N ALA A 252 9.98 11.18 0.91
CA ALA A 252 8.75 11.91 0.59
C ALA A 252 9.04 13.31 0.02
N PHE A 253 9.96 14.07 0.59
CA PHE A 253 10.34 15.39 0.09
C PHE A 253 11.00 15.34 -1.30
N ASP A 254 11.85 14.35 -1.56
CA ASP A 254 12.45 14.19 -2.89
C ASP A 254 11.38 13.80 -3.92
N ILE A 255 10.45 12.91 -3.57
CA ILE A 255 9.35 12.52 -4.46
C ILE A 255 8.41 13.70 -4.73
N GLU A 256 7.97 14.42 -3.70
CA GLU A 256 7.12 15.62 -3.84
C GLU A 256 7.77 16.68 -4.73
N ARG A 257 9.08 16.94 -4.55
CA ARG A 257 9.82 17.87 -5.41
C ARG A 257 9.80 17.44 -6.88
N ASN A 258 9.98 16.15 -7.18
CA ASN A 258 9.95 15.66 -8.56
C ASN A 258 8.52 15.59 -9.10
N ALA A 259 7.51 15.35 -8.26
CA ALA A 259 6.10 15.45 -8.61
C ALA A 259 5.74 16.88 -9.02
N GLY A 260 6.20 17.89 -8.29
CA GLY A 260 6.03 19.29 -8.68
C GLY A 260 6.67 19.66 -10.02
N ARG A 261 7.75 18.98 -10.43
CA ARG A 261 8.33 19.13 -11.77
C ARG A 261 7.49 18.46 -12.85
N ILE A 262 6.97 17.26 -12.57
CA ILE A 262 6.04 16.58 -13.48
C ILE A 262 4.82 17.48 -13.73
N ASP A 263 4.28 18.08 -12.67
CA ASP A 263 3.16 19.02 -12.75
C ASP A 263 3.47 20.19 -13.70
N GLN A 264 4.57 20.92 -13.43
CA GLN A 264 5.00 22.06 -14.24
C GLN A 264 5.27 21.69 -15.71
N ASP A 265 5.88 20.53 -15.97
CA ASP A 265 6.29 20.12 -17.31
C ASP A 265 5.16 19.55 -18.17
N THR A 266 4.11 19.02 -17.54
CA THR A 266 3.03 18.30 -18.23
C THR A 266 1.69 19.02 -18.17
N GLY A 267 1.53 19.97 -17.25
CA GLY A 267 0.26 20.64 -16.96
C GLY A 267 -0.71 19.81 -16.09
N TRP A 268 -0.33 18.59 -15.70
CA TRP A 268 -1.14 17.75 -14.80
C TRP A 268 -0.98 18.18 -13.35
N THR A 269 -2.06 18.32 -12.60
CA THR A 269 -1.95 18.80 -11.22
C THR A 269 -1.56 17.71 -10.23
N TYR A 270 -0.50 17.93 -9.47
CA TYR A 270 -0.08 17.04 -8.39
C TYR A 270 -0.97 17.17 -7.15
N MET A 271 -1.62 16.08 -6.76
CA MET A 271 -2.59 16.04 -5.67
C MET A 271 -2.02 15.57 -4.33
N GLY A 272 -0.83 14.99 -4.33
CA GLY A 272 -0.14 14.58 -3.11
C GLY A 272 0.43 13.18 -3.18
N ILE A 273 1.01 12.76 -2.07
CA ILE A 273 1.61 11.45 -1.86
C ILE A 273 0.86 10.70 -0.76
N ASP A 274 0.49 9.45 -1.02
CA ASP A 274 0.04 8.52 0.01
C ASP A 274 1.26 7.77 0.56
N LEU A 275 1.55 8.00 1.85
CA LEU A 275 2.70 7.44 2.56
C LEU A 275 2.39 6.12 3.27
N SER A 276 1.23 5.52 3.02
CA SER A 276 0.84 4.27 3.63
C SER A 276 1.87 3.17 3.36
N PRO A 277 2.44 2.54 4.40
CA PRO A 277 3.41 1.46 4.21
C PRO A 277 2.68 0.18 3.83
N ALA A 278 2.43 0.01 2.52
CA ALA A 278 1.96 -1.25 1.98
C ALA A 278 3.12 -2.28 1.93
N PRO A 279 2.85 -3.56 2.23
CA PRO A 279 3.74 -4.67 1.93
C PRO A 279 3.49 -5.21 0.52
N SER A 280 4.40 -6.06 0.04
CA SER A 280 4.27 -6.78 -1.23
C SER A 280 4.79 -8.20 -1.05
N PRO A 281 3.98 -9.25 -1.32
CA PRO A 281 4.34 -10.62 -1.01
C PRO A 281 5.68 -11.11 -1.48
N PRO A 282 6.15 -10.84 -2.71
CA PRO A 282 7.41 -11.42 -3.18
C PRO A 282 8.61 -10.94 -2.37
N GLU A 283 8.49 -9.76 -1.75
CA GLU A 283 9.57 -9.07 -1.09
C GLU A 283 9.75 -9.57 0.34
N ASN A 284 10.99 -9.59 0.84
CA ASN A 284 11.27 -10.02 2.22
C ASN A 284 10.81 -8.98 3.26
N ALA A 285 10.11 -7.92 2.84
CA ALA A 285 9.61 -6.86 3.70
C ALA A 285 8.21 -7.20 4.22
N SER A 286 8.06 -7.20 5.54
CA SER A 286 6.80 -7.52 6.21
C SER A 286 6.54 -6.52 7.33
N ILE A 287 5.36 -5.90 7.30
CA ILE A 287 4.81 -5.08 8.38
C ILE A 287 4.56 -5.94 9.61
N GLY A 288 4.04 -7.15 9.43
CA GLY A 288 3.86 -8.10 10.54
C GLY A 288 5.18 -8.36 11.26
N ALA A 289 6.26 -8.64 10.51
CA ALA A 289 7.59 -8.86 11.10
C ALA A 289 8.16 -7.58 11.72
N ALA A 290 7.89 -6.41 11.13
CA ALA A 290 8.32 -5.14 11.68
C ALA A 290 7.65 -4.84 13.04
N ILE A 291 6.36 -5.15 13.17
CA ILE A 291 5.63 -5.07 14.45
C ILE A 291 6.24 -6.04 15.46
N GLU A 292 6.49 -7.29 15.09
CA GLU A 292 7.09 -8.29 15.97
C GLU A 292 8.48 -7.89 16.47
N ASN A 293 9.30 -7.27 15.60
CA ASN A 293 10.61 -6.74 16.00
C ASN A 293 10.47 -5.64 17.06
N LEU A 294 9.49 -4.74 16.89
CA LEU A 294 9.27 -3.63 17.80
C LEU A 294 8.68 -4.07 19.15
N THR A 295 7.74 -5.02 19.14
CA THR A 295 7.02 -5.45 20.35
C THR A 295 7.69 -6.63 21.04
N THR A 296 8.58 -7.35 20.36
CA THR A 296 9.11 -8.68 20.76
C THR A 296 8.02 -9.74 21.00
N GLN A 297 6.82 -9.53 20.46
CA GLN A 297 5.67 -10.41 20.60
C GLN A 297 5.06 -10.69 19.21
N PRO A 298 4.46 -11.87 18.97
CA PRO A 298 3.74 -12.14 17.74
C PRO A 298 2.68 -11.07 17.42
N VAL A 299 2.59 -10.65 16.15
CA VAL A 299 1.53 -9.73 15.73
C VAL A 299 0.17 -10.41 15.92
N GLY A 300 -0.78 -9.68 16.54
CA GLY A 300 -2.02 -10.24 17.07
C GLY A 300 -2.08 -10.23 18.61
N MET A 301 -0.94 -10.17 19.28
CA MET A 301 -0.84 -10.11 20.75
C MET A 301 -0.87 -8.67 21.28
N SER A 302 -0.99 -8.53 22.60
CA SER A 302 -0.86 -7.25 23.31
C SER A 302 0.38 -6.48 22.86
N GLY A 303 0.21 -5.17 22.60
CA GLY A 303 1.24 -4.31 22.03
C GLY A 303 1.13 -4.10 20.51
N THR A 304 0.43 -4.99 19.78
CA THR A 304 0.20 -4.82 18.33
C THR A 304 -0.48 -3.48 18.02
N LEU A 305 -1.55 -3.13 18.74
CA LEU A 305 -2.26 -1.86 18.57
C LEU A 305 -1.34 -0.65 18.81
N THR A 306 -0.50 -0.71 19.85
CA THR A 306 0.44 0.36 20.19
C THR A 306 1.51 0.52 19.11
N ALA A 307 2.07 -0.58 18.60
CA ALA A 307 3.02 -0.56 17.49
C ALA A 307 2.38 0.02 16.22
N ALA A 308 1.15 -0.40 15.90
CA ALA A 308 0.39 0.11 14.78
C ALA A 308 0.14 1.63 14.87
N ALA A 309 -0.28 2.11 16.04
CA ALA A 309 -0.46 3.54 16.31
C ALA A 309 0.86 4.31 16.18
N THR A 310 1.98 3.74 16.64
CA THR A 310 3.31 4.34 16.55
C THR A 310 3.75 4.52 15.09
N ILE A 311 3.55 3.49 14.26
CA ILE A 311 3.88 3.54 12.83
C ILE A 311 2.99 4.55 12.10
N THR A 312 1.67 4.52 12.33
CA THR A 312 0.75 5.50 11.72
C THR A 312 1.10 6.93 12.14
N ALA A 313 1.44 7.16 13.41
CA ALA A 313 1.84 8.48 13.88
C ALA A 313 3.11 8.99 13.18
N ALA A 314 4.09 8.11 12.94
CA ALA A 314 5.29 8.47 12.18
C ALA A 314 4.95 8.87 10.73
N VAL A 315 4.05 8.13 10.07
CA VAL A 315 3.57 8.45 8.70
C VAL A 315 2.87 9.81 8.67
N LYS A 316 1.98 10.08 9.63
CA LYS A 316 1.23 11.35 9.73
C LYS A 316 2.11 12.56 10.08
N ASP A 317 3.26 12.34 10.73
CA ASP A 317 4.16 13.43 11.11
C ASP A 317 5.02 13.95 9.95
N VAL A 318 5.11 13.23 8.83
CA VAL A 318 5.83 13.68 7.63
C VAL A 318 5.11 14.86 6.96
N LYS A 319 5.80 16.00 6.82
CA LYS A 319 5.22 17.28 6.37
C LYS A 319 5.32 17.51 4.86
N VAL A 320 4.65 16.66 4.09
CA VAL A 320 4.43 16.80 2.64
C VAL A 320 2.93 16.95 2.35
N LYS A 321 2.55 17.30 1.12
CA LYS A 321 1.16 17.24 0.66
C LYS A 321 0.71 15.78 0.62
N GLN A 322 0.08 15.33 1.71
CA GLN A 322 -0.43 13.97 1.82
C GLN A 322 -1.82 13.83 1.15
N THR A 323 -2.09 12.64 0.63
CA THR A 323 -3.42 12.24 0.12
C THR A 323 -3.71 10.78 0.47
N GLY A 324 -4.91 10.30 0.16
CA GLY A 324 -5.33 8.92 0.35
C GLY A 324 -5.47 8.51 1.81
N TYR A 325 -5.06 7.28 2.11
CA TYR A 325 -5.12 6.71 3.46
C TYR A 325 -4.04 7.35 4.36
N SER A 326 -2.81 7.42 3.85
CA SER A 326 -1.60 7.85 4.57
C SER A 326 -1.54 7.34 6.00
N GLY A 327 -1.67 6.03 6.18
CA GLY A 327 -1.66 5.34 7.46
C GLY A 327 -1.25 3.87 7.31
N LEU A 328 -0.94 3.18 8.42
CA LEU A 328 -0.48 1.79 8.38
C LEU A 328 -1.47 0.87 7.66
N MET A 329 -1.01 0.06 6.72
CA MET A 329 -1.82 -0.98 6.09
C MET A 329 -1.51 -2.34 6.70
N LEU A 330 -2.56 -3.13 6.96
CA LEU A 330 -2.45 -4.51 7.44
C LEU A 330 -3.15 -5.50 6.49
N PRO A 331 -2.74 -5.56 5.21
CA PRO A 331 -3.34 -6.48 4.24
C PRO A 331 -2.91 -7.92 4.55
N ILE A 332 -3.83 -8.74 5.05
CA ILE A 332 -3.54 -10.09 5.53
C ILE A 332 -2.83 -10.94 4.47
N LEU A 333 -3.30 -10.93 3.23
CA LEU A 333 -2.77 -11.76 2.16
C LEU A 333 -1.66 -11.07 1.34
N GLU A 334 -1.39 -9.78 1.56
CA GLU A 334 -0.23 -9.11 0.91
C GLU A 334 1.04 -9.12 1.79
N ASP A 335 0.96 -9.67 3.01
CA ASP A 335 2.08 -9.77 3.95
C ASP A 335 2.25 -11.20 4.47
N ARG A 336 3.41 -11.81 4.19
CA ARG A 336 3.73 -13.19 4.60
C ARG A 336 3.60 -13.43 6.10
N ARG A 337 4.02 -12.48 6.96
CA ARG A 337 3.92 -12.65 8.42
C ARG A 337 2.48 -12.49 8.88
N LEU A 338 1.73 -11.53 8.33
CA LEU A 338 0.31 -11.39 8.67
C LEU A 338 -0.49 -12.62 8.25
N ALA A 339 -0.29 -13.13 7.03
CA ALA A 339 -0.92 -14.36 6.55
C ALA A 339 -0.56 -15.58 7.41
N GLN A 340 0.69 -15.70 7.84
CA GLN A 340 1.11 -16.74 8.76
C GLN A 340 0.38 -16.63 10.10
N ARG A 341 0.38 -15.44 10.73
CA ARG A 341 -0.25 -15.22 12.04
C ARG A 341 -1.77 -15.33 11.98
N TRP A 342 -2.37 -14.96 10.85
CA TRP A 342 -3.75 -15.29 10.53
C TRP A 342 -3.95 -16.81 10.49
N SER A 343 -3.13 -17.56 9.76
CA SER A 343 -3.26 -19.02 9.65
C SER A 343 -3.06 -19.76 10.98
N GLU A 344 -2.32 -19.16 11.90
CA GLU A 344 -2.09 -19.64 13.28
C GLU A 344 -3.21 -19.22 14.25
N GLY A 345 -4.16 -18.39 13.84
CA GLY A 345 -5.27 -17.90 14.67
C GLY A 345 -4.89 -16.78 15.65
N HIS A 346 -3.75 -16.11 15.46
CA HIS A 346 -3.33 -14.99 16.29
C HIS A 346 -4.01 -13.66 15.94
N ILE A 347 -4.52 -13.53 14.71
CA ILE A 347 -5.20 -12.33 14.22
C ILE A 347 -6.65 -12.69 13.91
N SER A 348 -7.62 -12.02 14.54
CA SER A 348 -9.05 -12.14 14.21
C SER A 348 -9.55 -10.91 13.45
N ILE A 349 -10.76 -11.00 12.88
CA ILE A 349 -11.45 -9.85 12.28
C ILE A 349 -11.64 -8.73 13.32
N ASP A 350 -12.07 -9.06 14.55
CA ASP A 350 -12.23 -8.09 15.63
C ASP A 350 -10.91 -7.38 16.00
N ALA A 351 -9.80 -8.13 15.97
CA ALA A 351 -8.48 -7.55 16.19
C ALA A 351 -8.13 -6.58 15.06
N LEU A 352 -8.37 -6.94 13.80
CA LEU A 352 -8.18 -6.05 12.65
C LEU A 352 -9.07 -4.80 12.72
N LEU A 353 -10.34 -4.92 13.11
CA LEU A 353 -11.23 -3.78 13.36
C LEU A 353 -10.69 -2.89 14.50
N SER A 354 -10.20 -3.49 15.58
CA SER A 354 -9.57 -2.76 16.68
C SER A 354 -8.32 -2.00 16.22
N TYR A 355 -7.45 -2.64 15.44
CA TYR A 355 -6.28 -1.99 14.84
C TYR A 355 -6.69 -0.89 13.86
N SER A 356 -7.79 -1.08 13.14
CA SER A 356 -8.35 -0.09 12.22
C SER A 356 -8.76 1.21 12.91
N ALA A 357 -8.90 1.26 14.24
CA ALA A 357 -9.05 2.53 14.97
C ALA A 357 -7.80 3.43 14.84
N VAL A 358 -6.60 2.85 14.70
CA VAL A 358 -5.31 3.56 14.64
C VAL A 358 -4.52 3.35 13.33
N CYS A 359 -5.00 2.50 12.42
CA CYS A 359 -4.39 2.20 11.11
C CYS A 359 -5.02 2.99 9.94
N GLY A 360 -4.55 2.74 8.71
CA GLY A 360 -4.94 3.45 7.49
C GLY A 360 -5.97 2.75 6.59
N THR A 361 -6.04 1.41 6.49
CA THR A 361 -6.86 0.77 5.43
C THR A 361 -8.11 0.02 5.86
N GLY A 362 -8.25 -0.42 7.11
CA GLY A 362 -9.41 -1.21 7.52
C GLY A 362 -9.17 -2.73 7.42
N LEU A 363 -10.19 -3.44 6.92
CA LEU A 363 -10.18 -4.89 6.71
C LEU A 363 -9.66 -5.19 5.31
N ASP A 364 -8.37 -5.43 5.17
CA ASP A 364 -7.73 -5.49 3.87
C ASP A 364 -7.21 -6.90 3.50
N THR A 365 -7.58 -7.36 2.31
CA THR A 365 -7.33 -8.73 1.80
C THR A 365 -7.62 -9.84 2.82
N VAL A 366 -8.77 -9.80 3.48
CA VAL A 366 -9.10 -10.80 4.52
C VAL A 366 -9.72 -12.04 3.87
N PRO A 367 -9.10 -13.23 3.94
CA PRO A 367 -9.69 -14.45 3.40
C PRO A 367 -10.81 -14.96 4.32
N LEU A 368 -11.94 -15.38 3.74
CA LEU A 368 -13.09 -15.88 4.51
C LEU A 368 -13.57 -17.23 3.97
N PRO A 369 -14.14 -18.10 4.81
CA PRO A 369 -14.86 -19.29 4.37
C PRO A 369 -15.92 -18.96 3.32
N GLY A 370 -16.11 -19.85 2.34
CA GLY A 370 -17.07 -19.64 1.24
C GLY A 370 -18.54 -19.76 1.66
N ASP A 371 -18.82 -20.41 2.79
CA ASP A 371 -20.16 -20.54 3.37
C ASP A 371 -20.64 -19.26 4.09
N ILE A 372 -19.80 -18.22 4.18
CA ILE A 372 -20.21 -16.92 4.71
C ILE A 372 -21.35 -16.34 3.87
N THR A 373 -22.40 -15.85 4.55
CA THR A 373 -23.58 -15.28 3.89
C THR A 373 -23.39 -13.80 3.53
N ALA A 374 -24.22 -13.30 2.62
CA ALA A 374 -24.25 -11.86 2.30
C ALA A 374 -24.65 -11.03 3.54
N GLU A 375 -25.50 -11.58 4.41
CA GLU A 375 -25.92 -10.96 5.66
C GLU A 375 -24.74 -10.84 6.63
N GLN A 376 -23.96 -11.91 6.81
CA GLN A 376 -22.75 -11.90 7.64
C GLN A 376 -21.70 -10.92 7.10
N LEU A 377 -21.46 -10.91 5.78
CA LEU A 377 -20.58 -9.91 5.15
C LEU A 377 -21.08 -8.48 5.39
N SER A 378 -22.39 -8.25 5.30
CA SER A 378 -22.99 -6.92 5.55
C SER A 378 -22.74 -6.44 6.97
N LEU A 379 -22.78 -7.33 7.97
CA LEU A 379 -22.48 -6.99 9.36
C LEU A 379 -21.01 -6.54 9.52
N ILE A 380 -20.06 -7.30 8.97
CA ILE A 380 -18.63 -6.96 9.00
C ILE A 380 -18.36 -5.61 8.32
N ILE A 381 -18.93 -5.40 7.13
CA ILE A 381 -18.79 -4.14 6.40
C ILE A 381 -19.44 -2.99 7.18
N GLY A 382 -20.58 -3.24 7.84
CA GLY A 382 -21.27 -2.29 8.70
C GLY A 382 -20.43 -1.85 9.91
N ASP A 383 -19.74 -2.78 10.56
CA ASP A 383 -18.82 -2.49 11.67
C ASP A 383 -17.64 -1.63 11.22
N MET A 384 -17.02 -1.99 10.09
CA MET A 384 -15.95 -1.21 9.47
C MET A 384 -16.42 0.20 9.11
N ALA A 385 -17.59 0.34 8.47
CA ALA A 385 -18.16 1.61 8.07
C ALA A 385 -18.52 2.49 9.28
N SER A 386 -19.07 1.88 10.34
CA SER A 386 -19.40 2.58 11.59
C SER A 386 -18.14 3.11 12.29
N LEU A 387 -17.07 2.31 12.31
CA LEU A 387 -15.78 2.72 12.85
C LEU A 387 -15.17 3.87 12.03
N ALA A 388 -15.21 3.77 10.69
CA ALA A 388 -14.71 4.79 9.77
C ALA A 388 -15.41 6.13 10.00
N PHE A 389 -16.75 6.12 10.03
CA PHE A 389 -17.57 7.30 10.27
C PHE A 389 -17.33 7.89 11.66
N LYS A 390 -17.30 7.05 12.71
CA LYS A 390 -17.07 7.53 14.08
C LYS A 390 -15.76 8.31 14.22
N TRP A 391 -14.70 7.85 13.55
CA TRP A 391 -13.37 8.45 13.63
C TRP A 391 -13.05 9.43 12.49
N HIS A 392 -14.00 9.65 11.56
CA HIS A 392 -13.79 10.46 10.35
C HIS A 392 -12.50 10.08 9.62
N LYS A 393 -12.33 8.77 9.38
CA LYS A 393 -11.10 8.24 8.81
C LYS A 393 -11.37 7.30 7.64
N PRO A 394 -10.52 7.33 6.61
CA PRO A 394 -10.67 6.44 5.46
C PRO A 394 -10.43 5.00 5.90
N LEU A 395 -11.38 4.10 5.63
CA LEU A 395 -11.24 2.66 5.80
C LEU A 395 -11.88 1.94 4.60
N SER A 396 -11.51 0.68 4.45
CA SER A 396 -12.06 -0.22 3.44
C SER A 396 -12.29 -1.61 4.01
N ALA A 397 -13.19 -2.35 3.38
CA ALA A 397 -13.34 -3.77 3.54
C ALA A 397 -13.14 -4.43 2.17
N ARG A 398 -12.02 -5.15 2.04
CA ARG A 398 -11.68 -6.03 0.92
C ARG A 398 -11.63 -7.45 1.48
N LEU A 399 -12.79 -8.09 1.48
CA LEU A 399 -13.02 -9.43 2.00
C LEU A 399 -13.04 -10.42 0.85
N LEU A 400 -12.39 -11.56 1.00
CA LEU A 400 -12.25 -12.59 -0.03
C LEU A 400 -12.84 -13.91 0.47
N PRO A 401 -14.19 -14.07 0.43
CA PRO A 401 -14.81 -15.39 0.54
C PRO A 401 -14.25 -16.35 -0.50
N VAL A 402 -13.97 -17.59 -0.10
CA VAL A 402 -13.39 -18.61 -0.98
C VAL A 402 -14.39 -19.73 -1.20
N LEU A 403 -15.06 -19.69 -2.36
CA LEU A 403 -16.15 -20.60 -2.69
C LEU A 403 -15.69 -22.06 -2.62
N GLY A 404 -16.50 -22.90 -1.99
CA GLY A 404 -16.23 -24.34 -1.83
C GLY A 404 -15.17 -24.69 -0.79
N LYS A 405 -14.60 -23.70 -0.07
CA LYS A 405 -13.65 -23.93 1.02
C LYS A 405 -14.21 -23.47 2.37
N GLY A 406 -14.04 -24.30 3.37
CA GLY A 406 -14.42 -24.05 4.76
C GLY A 406 -13.23 -23.74 5.66
N TRP A 407 -13.51 -23.67 6.96
CA TRP A 407 -12.50 -23.48 8.00
C TRP A 407 -11.38 -24.53 7.95
N GLY A 408 -10.14 -24.08 8.20
CA GLY A 408 -8.94 -24.93 8.29
C GLY A 408 -8.31 -25.24 6.93
N GLU A 409 -9.05 -25.07 5.84
CA GLU A 409 -8.56 -25.25 4.48
C GLU A 409 -7.67 -24.08 4.05
N MET A 410 -6.71 -24.37 3.15
CA MET A 410 -5.80 -23.36 2.59
C MET A 410 -6.46 -22.67 1.39
N THR A 411 -6.32 -21.35 1.25
CA THR A 411 -6.70 -20.66 0.02
C THR A 411 -5.83 -21.11 -1.17
N GLU A 412 -6.33 -20.92 -2.39
CA GLU A 412 -5.62 -21.24 -3.64
C GLU A 412 -5.70 -20.05 -4.62
N PHE A 413 -5.44 -18.85 -4.12
CA PHE A 413 -5.33 -17.68 -4.99
C PHE A 413 -4.13 -17.83 -5.92
N ASP A 414 -4.36 -17.59 -7.22
CA ASP A 414 -3.32 -17.53 -8.25
C ASP A 414 -3.07 -16.07 -8.64
N ASN A 415 -2.50 -15.34 -7.70
CA ASN A 415 -2.20 -13.92 -7.88
C ASN A 415 -0.81 -13.61 -7.30
N PRO A 416 0.11 -12.98 -8.06
CA PRO A 416 1.46 -12.69 -7.59
C PRO A 416 1.52 -11.69 -6.41
N PHE A 417 0.42 -10.97 -6.15
CA PHE A 417 0.28 -10.04 -5.04
C PHE A 417 -0.44 -10.66 -3.84
N LEU A 418 -0.77 -11.94 -3.85
CA LEU A 418 -1.39 -12.63 -2.71
C LEU A 418 -0.53 -13.81 -2.25
N VAL A 419 -0.45 -14.02 -0.94
CA VAL A 419 -0.01 -15.28 -0.35
C VAL A 419 -1.21 -16.06 0.13
N ASN A 420 -1.13 -17.38 0.01
CA ASN A 420 -2.19 -18.24 0.52
C ASN A 420 -2.13 -18.39 2.05
N ALA A 421 -3.30 -18.48 2.67
CA ALA A 421 -3.46 -18.58 4.12
C ALA A 421 -4.54 -19.61 4.46
N LYS A 422 -4.53 -20.13 5.70
CA LYS A 422 -5.62 -20.97 6.20
C LYS A 422 -6.85 -20.12 6.49
N LEU A 423 -8.02 -20.63 6.14
CA LEU A 423 -9.30 -20.03 6.48
C LEU A 423 -9.58 -20.20 7.97
N GLN A 424 -9.86 -19.09 8.65
CA GLN A 424 -10.27 -19.09 10.05
C GLN A 424 -11.77 -19.32 10.18
N PRO A 425 -12.25 -19.80 11.34
CA PRO A 425 -13.67 -20.03 11.53
C PRO A 425 -14.36 -18.67 11.61
N PHE A 426 -15.45 -18.54 10.87
CA PHE A 426 -16.41 -17.47 11.08
C PHE A 426 -17.32 -17.94 12.23
N ASP A 427 -17.40 -17.18 13.33
CA ASP A 427 -18.22 -17.49 14.53
C ASP A 427 -17.74 -18.63 15.46
N SER A 428 -16.55 -18.51 16.06
CA SER A 428 -16.16 -19.37 17.20
C SER A 428 -16.19 -18.68 18.57
N LYS A 429 -17.03 -17.66 18.76
CA LYS A 429 -17.22 -16.99 20.07
C LYS A 429 -18.67 -16.73 20.39
#